data_AF-A0A1F6DIA5-F1
#
_entry.id   AF-A0A1F6DIA5-F1
#
_cell.length_a   1.000
_cell.length_b   1.000
_cell.length_c   1.000
_cell.angle_alpha   90.00
_cell.angle_beta   90.00
_cell.angle_gamma   90.00
#
_symmetry.space_group_name_H-M   'P 1'
#
loop_
_entity.id
_entity.type
_entity.pdbx_description
1 polymer ?
#
loop_
_entity_poly.entity_id
_entity_poly.type
_entity_poly.pdbx_seq_one_letter_code
_entity_poly.pdbx_strand_id
1 'polypeptide(L)'
;MNTAISHVDLQEHVSIKVGKFLIKKGFDLSSNDGFAEPSLKVTESIGILQKVAPIPRTYFFGLITIMKQPRRRFLGTIWFKDAENSAAGTNWIISLRGRENLDLIKQLAGEMTSAFNVQIRIRLISEHSRSEYFNPGYIG
;
A
#
# COMPACT_ATOMS: atom_id res chain seq x y z
N MET A 1 -50.26 -1.37 -4.44
CA MET A 1 -49.28 -2.37 -3.97
C MET A 1 -47.89 -1.74 -4.13
N ASN A 2 -47.31 -1.27 -3.02
CA ASN A 2 -45.99 -0.65 -3.02
C ASN A 2 -44.94 -1.76 -2.93
N THR A 3 -44.21 -1.97 -4.02
CA THR A 3 -43.05 -2.86 -4.06
C THR A 3 -42.00 -2.32 -3.11
N ALA A 4 -41.65 -3.10 -2.10
CA ALA A 4 -40.63 -2.78 -1.12
C ALA A 4 -39.32 -2.43 -1.84
N ILE A 5 -38.85 -1.19 -1.64
CA ILE A 5 -37.48 -0.82 -1.97
C ILE A 5 -36.60 -1.57 -0.97
N SER A 6 -36.01 -2.67 -1.43
CA SER A 6 -34.99 -3.38 -0.69
C SER A 6 -33.83 -2.41 -0.45
N HIS A 7 -33.60 -2.05 0.81
CA HIS A 7 -32.37 -1.40 1.24
C HIS A 7 -31.22 -2.36 0.91
N VAL A 8 -30.59 -2.18 -0.25
CA VAL A 8 -29.32 -2.85 -0.54
C VAL A 8 -28.27 -2.15 0.31
N ASP A 9 -27.98 -2.70 1.48
CA ASP A 9 -26.80 -2.34 2.26
C ASP A 9 -25.58 -2.82 1.47
N LEU A 10 -25.14 -2.01 0.50
CA LEU A 10 -23.87 -2.18 -0.20
C LEU A 10 -22.75 -1.87 0.79
N GLN A 11 -22.48 -2.81 1.70
CA GLN A 11 -21.32 -2.70 2.58
C GLN A 11 -20.08 -2.55 1.71
N GLU A 12 -19.46 -1.37 1.81
CA GLU A 12 -18.26 -1.05 1.05
C GLU A 12 -17.16 -2.10 1.31
N HIS A 13 -16.60 -2.65 0.23
CA HIS A 13 -15.62 -3.73 0.29
C HIS A 13 -14.39 -3.32 1.13
N VAL A 14 -13.83 -4.28 1.88
CA VAL A 14 -12.72 -4.06 2.81
C VAL A 14 -11.53 -3.35 2.15
N SER A 15 -11.19 -3.74 0.93
CA SER A 15 -10.07 -3.14 0.18
C SER A 15 -10.31 -1.65 -0.12
N ILE A 16 -11.55 -1.25 -0.37
CA ILE A 16 -11.87 0.17 -0.61
C ILE A 16 -11.73 0.96 0.69
N LYS A 17 -12.25 0.44 1.81
CA LYS A 17 -12.11 1.06 3.13
C LYS A 17 -10.65 1.23 3.55
N VAL A 18 -9.86 0.16 3.40
CA VAL A 18 -8.42 0.17 3.71
C VAL A 18 -7.66 1.09 2.77
N GLY A 19 -7.96 1.08 1.48
CA GLY A 19 -7.33 1.98 0.52
C GLY A 19 -7.59 3.45 0.85
N LYS A 20 -8.82 3.83 1.19
CA LYS A 20 -9.14 5.20 1.66
C LYS A 20 -8.38 5.56 2.93
N PHE A 21 -8.27 4.63 3.88
CA PHE A 21 -7.51 4.83 5.10
C PHE A 21 -6.03 5.10 4.83
N LEU A 22 -5.40 4.30 3.96
CA LEU A 22 -3.99 4.47 3.57
C LEU A 22 -3.74 5.83 2.89
N ILE A 23 -4.61 6.22 1.96
CA ILE A 23 -4.54 7.52 1.29
C ILE A 23 -4.65 8.67 2.31
N LYS A 24 -5.58 8.58 3.25
CA LYS A 24 -5.73 9.58 4.34
C LYS A 24 -4.48 9.69 5.22
N LYS A 25 -3.73 8.59 5.36
CA LYS A 25 -2.45 8.53 6.10
C LYS A 25 -1.24 8.98 5.26
N GLY A 26 -1.43 9.36 4.01
CA GLY A 26 -0.38 9.88 3.14
C GLY A 26 0.39 8.82 2.34
N PHE A 27 -0.11 7.58 2.32
CA PHE A 27 0.43 6.52 1.46
C PHE A 27 -0.23 6.54 0.08
N ASP A 28 0.54 6.12 -0.93
CA ASP A 28 0.00 5.79 -2.25
C ASP A 28 -0.27 4.28 -2.33
N LEU A 29 -1.18 3.88 -3.22
CA LEU A 29 -1.56 2.49 -3.41
C LEU A 29 -0.78 1.86 -4.55
N SER A 30 -0.54 0.56 -4.46
CA SER A 30 0.05 -0.22 -5.54
C SER A 30 -0.60 -1.59 -5.69
N SER A 31 -0.28 -2.27 -6.78
CA SER A 31 -0.44 -3.72 -6.88
C SER A 31 0.45 -4.42 -5.84
N ASN A 32 0.19 -5.71 -5.66
CA ASN A 32 0.98 -6.59 -4.80
C ASN A 32 2.47 -6.70 -5.20
N ASP A 33 2.79 -6.39 -6.46
CA ASP A 33 4.15 -6.38 -7.01
C ASP A 33 4.87 -5.02 -6.89
N GLY A 34 4.14 -3.99 -6.44
CA GLY A 34 4.67 -2.66 -6.19
C GLY A 34 4.48 -1.65 -7.33
N PHE A 35 3.63 -1.94 -8.32
CA PHE A 35 3.28 -0.97 -9.38
C PHE A 35 2.20 -0.01 -8.88
N ALA A 36 2.43 1.30 -8.99
CA ALA A 36 1.46 2.28 -8.53
C ALA A 36 0.08 2.10 -9.17
N GLU A 37 -0.96 2.14 -8.35
CA GLU A 37 -2.35 2.02 -8.79
C GLU A 37 -3.02 3.39 -8.74
N PRO A 38 -3.54 3.91 -9.87
CA PRO A 38 -4.10 5.26 -9.94
C PRO A 38 -5.49 5.37 -9.28
N SER A 39 -6.16 4.24 -9.02
CA SER A 39 -7.54 4.22 -8.53
C SER A 39 -7.79 3.14 -7.49
N LEU A 40 -8.75 3.39 -6.61
CA LEU A 40 -9.26 2.42 -5.65
C LEU A 40 -10.07 1.35 -6.36
N LYS A 41 -9.72 0.08 -6.16
CA LYS A 41 -10.45 -1.06 -6.73
C LYS A 41 -10.72 -2.14 -5.69
N VAL A 42 -11.76 -2.94 -5.96
CA VAL A 42 -12.06 -4.14 -5.19
C VAL A 42 -10.95 -5.16 -5.49
N THR A 43 -10.28 -5.64 -4.45
CA THR A 43 -9.12 -6.53 -4.57
C THR A 43 -8.93 -7.34 -3.29
N GLU A 44 -8.26 -8.48 -3.40
CA GLU A 44 -7.89 -9.33 -2.26
C GLU A 44 -6.60 -8.86 -1.57
N SER A 45 -5.84 -7.97 -2.21
CA SER A 45 -4.62 -7.39 -1.66
C SER A 45 -4.38 -5.95 -2.10
N ILE A 46 -3.67 -5.18 -1.28
CA ILE A 46 -3.26 -3.79 -1.56
C ILE A 46 -1.78 -3.62 -1.24
N GLY A 47 -1.01 -3.16 -2.21
CA GLY A 47 0.36 -2.73 -1.98
C GLY A 47 0.44 -1.31 -1.42
N ILE A 48 1.46 -1.06 -0.60
CA ILE A 48 1.69 0.21 0.11
C ILE A 48 2.94 0.89 -0.46
N LEU A 49 2.75 2.10 -0.99
CA LEU A 49 3.83 2.97 -1.44
C LEU A 49 3.96 4.18 -0.51
N GLN A 50 5.20 4.48 -0.11
CA GLN A 50 5.55 5.70 0.62
C GLN A 50 6.21 6.69 -0.33
N LYS A 51 5.72 7.92 -0.37
CA LYS A 51 6.40 9.01 -1.10
C LYS A 51 7.76 9.29 -0.45
N VAL A 52 8.82 9.32 -1.25
CA VAL A 52 10.16 9.69 -0.80
C VAL A 52 10.52 11.04 -1.39
N ALA A 53 11.00 11.95 -0.55
CA ALA A 53 11.44 13.26 -1.01
C ALA A 53 12.61 13.11 -1.99
N PRO A 54 12.64 13.87 -3.10
CA PRO A 54 13.79 13.87 -3.99
C PRO A 54 15.01 14.42 -3.25
N ILE A 55 16.14 13.70 -3.28
CA ILE A 55 17.40 14.17 -2.72
C ILE A 55 18.09 15.05 -3.77
N PRO A 56 18.26 16.37 -3.54
CA PRO A 56 19.02 17.20 -4.46
C PRO A 56 20.50 16.81 -4.41
N ARG A 57 21.14 16.66 -5.59
CA ARG A 57 22.60 16.53 -5.69
C ARG A 57 23.16 17.73 -6.43
N THR A 58 24.14 18.37 -5.81
CA THR A 58 24.93 19.45 -6.43
C THR A 58 26.16 18.81 -7.05
N TYR A 59 26.35 18.99 -8.36
CA TYR A 59 27.61 18.65 -9.02
C TYR A 59 28.50 19.90 -9.09
N PHE A 60 29.83 19.70 -9.12
CA PHE A 60 30.78 20.78 -9.40
C PHE A 60 30.41 21.44 -10.73
N PHE A 61 30.47 22.79 -10.78
CA PHE A 61 29.89 23.70 -11.80
C PHE A 61 28.44 24.19 -11.60
N GLY A 62 27.91 24.21 -10.38
CA GLY A 62 26.73 25.03 -10.04
C GLY A 62 25.39 24.57 -10.63
N LEU A 63 25.37 23.47 -11.38
CA LEU A 63 24.15 22.84 -11.87
C LEU A 63 23.55 21.97 -10.76
N ILE A 64 22.45 22.44 -10.17
CA ILE A 64 21.58 21.62 -9.32
C ILE A 64 20.75 20.74 -10.25
N THR A 65 21.17 19.49 -10.40
CA THR A 65 20.36 18.50 -11.12
C THR A 65 19.55 17.71 -10.10
N ILE A 66 18.23 17.89 -10.09
CA ILE A 66 17.35 17.03 -9.30
C ILE A 66 17.39 15.64 -9.94
N MET A 67 18.15 14.71 -9.36
CA MET A 67 18.08 13.30 -9.79
C MET A 67 16.64 12.83 -9.62
N LYS A 68 16.03 12.34 -10.72
CA LYS A 68 14.74 11.64 -10.74
C LYS A 68 14.88 10.30 -9.99
N GLN A 69 15.08 10.35 -8.69
CA GLN A 69 15.04 9.18 -7.84
C GLN A 69 13.62 8.59 -7.83
N PRO A 70 13.47 7.28 -7.55
CA PRO A 70 12.17 6.64 -7.37
C PRO A 70 11.34 7.49 -6.40
N ARG A 71 10.25 8.08 -6.90
CA ARG A 71 9.37 8.96 -6.12
C ARG A 71 8.72 8.23 -4.94
N ARG A 72 8.75 6.90 -4.97
CA ARG A 72 8.02 6.03 -4.07
C ARG A 72 8.86 4.82 -3.66
N ARG A 73 8.77 4.47 -2.38
CA ARG A 73 9.32 3.26 -1.79
C ARG A 73 8.19 2.25 -1.60
N PHE A 74 8.39 1.03 -2.07
CA PHE A 74 7.43 -0.05 -1.83
C PHE A 74 7.71 -0.70 -0.48
N LEU A 75 6.76 -0.53 0.44
CA LEU A 75 6.88 -1.03 1.80
C LEU A 75 6.41 -2.48 1.92
N GLY A 76 5.48 -2.91 1.08
CA GLY A 76 4.90 -4.24 1.18
C GLY A 76 3.44 -4.30 0.72
N THR A 77 2.83 -5.44 1.00
CA THR A 77 1.46 -5.76 0.55
C THR A 77 0.62 -6.24 1.71
N ILE A 78 -0.59 -5.69 1.84
CA ILE A 78 -1.64 -6.14 2.73
C ILE A 78 -2.48 -7.19 2.00
N TRP A 79 -2.65 -8.35 2.60
CA TRP A 79 -3.48 -9.45 2.11
C TRP A 79 -4.71 -9.59 2.99
N PHE A 80 -5.89 -9.40 2.41
CA PHE A 80 -7.19 -9.59 3.07
C PHE A 80 -7.69 -11.03 2.92
N LYS A 81 -7.30 -11.66 1.81
CA LYS A 81 -7.57 -13.06 1.52
C LYS A 81 -6.35 -13.66 0.84
N ASP A 82 -5.85 -14.73 1.43
CA ASP A 82 -4.70 -15.49 0.93
C ASP A 82 -4.76 -16.89 1.54
N ALA A 83 -5.02 -17.89 0.70
CA ALA A 83 -5.15 -19.27 1.15
C ALA A 83 -3.81 -19.84 1.63
N GLU A 84 -2.70 -19.47 1.00
CA GLU A 84 -1.37 -20.00 1.32
C GLU A 84 -0.89 -19.50 2.68
N ASN A 85 -1.25 -18.26 3.02
CA ASN A 85 -0.80 -17.63 4.27
C ASN A 85 -1.90 -17.57 5.34
N SER A 86 -3.08 -18.13 5.08
CA SER A 86 -4.25 -18.10 5.96
C SER A 86 -4.71 -16.67 6.31
N ALA A 87 -4.67 -15.75 5.35
CA ALA A 87 -5.38 -14.48 5.47
C ALA A 87 -6.85 -14.71 5.07
N ALA A 88 -7.78 -14.39 5.96
CA ALA A 88 -9.22 -14.50 5.70
C ALA A 88 -10.02 -13.72 6.74
N GLY A 89 -11.09 -13.06 6.29
CA GLY A 89 -12.03 -12.35 7.16
C GLY A 89 -11.34 -11.25 7.96
N THR A 90 -11.25 -11.44 9.28
CA THR A 90 -10.61 -10.51 10.22
C THR A 90 -9.13 -10.79 10.47
N ASN A 91 -8.53 -11.77 9.79
CA ASN A 91 -7.11 -12.11 9.92
C ASN A 91 -6.37 -11.68 8.65
N TRP A 92 -5.62 -10.58 8.72
CA TRP A 92 -4.87 -10.04 7.59
C TRP A 92 -3.38 -10.25 7.76
N ILE A 93 -2.66 -10.11 6.64
CA ILE A 93 -1.21 -10.27 6.61
C ILE A 93 -0.59 -9.08 5.90
N ILE A 94 0.45 -8.51 6.48
CA ILE A 94 1.29 -7.52 5.81
C ILE A 94 2.62 -8.17 5.46
N SER A 95 2.82 -8.41 4.18
CA SER A 95 4.08 -8.84 3.59
C SER A 95 5.00 -7.64 3.45
N LEU A 96 5.90 -7.47 4.41
CA LEU A 96 6.85 -6.37 4.52
C LEU A 96 8.08 -6.61 3.65
N ARG A 97 8.55 -5.56 2.96
CA ARG A 97 9.84 -5.50 2.28
C ARG A 97 10.68 -4.39 2.89
N GLY A 98 11.93 -4.69 3.22
CA GLY A 98 12.82 -3.77 3.91
C GLY A 98 12.59 -3.79 5.41
N ARG A 99 13.53 -4.39 6.15
CA ARG A 99 13.49 -4.40 7.62
C ARG A 99 13.50 -2.99 8.20
N GLU A 100 14.12 -2.05 7.49
CA GLU A 100 14.12 -0.63 7.82
C GLU A 100 12.71 -0.01 7.91
N ASN A 101 11.69 -0.64 7.30
CA ASN A 101 10.30 -0.16 7.36
C ASN A 101 9.47 -0.86 8.44
N LEU A 102 10.06 -1.77 9.24
CA LEU A 102 9.31 -2.59 10.19
C LEU A 102 8.54 -1.76 11.22
N ASP A 103 9.17 -0.72 11.78
CA ASP A 103 8.52 0.10 12.82
C ASP A 103 7.37 0.93 12.25
N LEU A 104 7.55 1.48 11.04
CA LEU A 104 6.49 2.18 10.31
C LEU A 104 5.30 1.24 10.04
N ILE A 105 5.56 0.01 9.59
CA ILE A 105 4.52 -0.97 9.31
C ILE A 105 3.86 -1.48 10.59
N LYS A 106 4.59 -1.63 11.70
CA LYS A 106 3.99 -1.96 13.01
C LYS A 106 3.03 -0.90 13.48
N GLN A 107 3.41 0.38 13.36
CA GLN A 107 2.52 1.49 13.71
C GLN A 107 1.26 1.47 12.84
N LEU A 108 1.43 1.37 11.52
CA LEU A 108 0.32 1.29 10.59
C LEU A 108 -0.61 0.10 10.89
N ALA A 109 -0.04 -1.07 11.18
CA ALA A 109 -0.80 -2.27 11.56
C ALA A 109 -1.61 -2.05 12.85
N GLY A 110 -1.02 -1.43 13.88
CA GLY A 110 -1.73 -1.14 15.13
C GLY A 110 -2.92 -0.19 14.93
N GLU A 111 -2.75 0.83 14.10
CA GLU A 111 -3.85 1.73 13.73
C GLU A 111 -4.94 1.00 12.94
N MET A 112 -4.57 0.12 12.01
CA MET A 112 -5.52 -0.66 11.22
C MET A 112 -6.28 -1.70 12.07
N THR A 113 -5.60 -2.40 12.97
CA THR A 113 -6.23 -3.31 13.93
C THR A 113 -7.31 -2.61 14.73
N SER A 114 -7.03 -1.39 15.19
CA SER A 114 -7.98 -0.58 15.95
C SER A 114 -9.13 -0.05 15.08
N ALA A 115 -8.84 0.41 13.86
CA ALA A 115 -9.83 1.02 12.98
C ALA A 115 -10.80 0.01 12.35
N PHE A 116 -10.34 -1.23 12.12
CA PHE A 116 -11.10 -2.24 11.39
C PHE A 116 -11.48 -3.46 12.24
N ASN A 117 -11.06 -3.51 13.51
CA ASN A 117 -11.25 -4.65 14.41
C ASN A 117 -10.73 -5.97 13.80
N VAL A 118 -9.46 -5.95 13.38
CA VAL A 118 -8.80 -7.07 12.69
C VAL A 118 -7.47 -7.46 13.33
N GLN A 119 -7.10 -8.73 13.24
CA GLN A 119 -5.79 -9.22 13.61
C GLN A 119 -4.86 -9.11 12.40
N ILE A 120 -3.67 -8.54 12.60
CA ILE A 120 -2.68 -8.36 11.53
C ILE A 120 -1.38 -9.07 11.91
N ARG A 121 -0.93 -9.97 11.02
CA ARG A 121 0.39 -10.60 11.11
C ARG A 121 1.34 -9.92 10.13
N ILE A 122 2.54 -9.57 10.58
CA ILE A 122 3.56 -8.96 9.71
C ILE A 122 4.59 -10.03 9.36
N ARG A 123 4.84 -10.22 8.06
CA ARG A 123 5.83 -11.16 7.54
C ARG A 123 6.90 -10.40 6.76
N LEU A 124 8.15 -10.50 7.17
CA LEU A 124 9.27 -9.95 6.39
C LEU A 124 9.56 -10.87 5.19
N ILE A 125 9.48 -10.32 3.98
CA ILE A 125 9.74 -11.03 2.71
C ILE A 125 11.15 -10.75 2.19
N SER A 126 11.68 -9.55 2.41
CA SER A 126 13.03 -9.18 2.02
C SER A 126 13.65 -8.23 3.04
N GLU A 127 14.96 -8.36 3.27
CA GLU A 127 15.70 -7.50 4.19
C GLU A 127 15.77 -6.04 3.73
N HIS A 128 15.67 -5.78 2.41
CA HIS A 128 15.74 -4.43 1.83
C HIS A 128 14.45 -4.07 1.08
N SER A 129 14.13 -2.76 1.08
CA SER A 129 13.02 -2.19 0.31
C SER A 129 13.25 -2.34 -1.20
N ARG A 130 12.15 -2.45 -1.95
CA ARG A 130 12.16 -2.28 -3.41
C ARG A 130 11.81 -0.84 -3.75
N SER A 131 12.60 -0.21 -4.61
CA SER A 131 12.28 1.10 -5.16
C SER A 131 11.54 0.96 -6.50
N GLU A 132 10.53 1.78 -6.72
CA GLU A 132 9.83 1.86 -8.01
C GLU A 132 10.73 2.60 -9.02
N TYR A 133 11.42 1.87 -9.91
CA TYR A 133 12.13 2.49 -11.03
C TYR A 133 11.12 2.89 -12.11
N PHE A 134 10.95 4.20 -12.32
CA PHE A 134 10.25 4.71 -13.50
C PHE A 134 11.12 4.47 -14.74
N ASN A 135 10.68 3.59 -15.65
CA ASN A 135 11.24 3.49 -16.99
C ASN A 135 10.40 4.37 -17.93
N PRO A 136 10.92 5.50 -18.46
CA PRO A 136 10.17 6.41 -19.33
C PRO A 136 9.68 5.81 -20.65
N GLY A 137 10.00 4.55 -20.97
CA GLY A 137 9.66 3.88 -22.22
C GLY A 137 8.28 3.22 -22.30
N TYR A 138 7.46 3.23 -21.24
CA TYR A 138 6.11 2.64 -21.28
C TYR A 138 5.04 3.71 -20.98
N ILE A 139 4.48 4.26 -22.05
CA ILE A 139 3.16 4.89 -22.06
C ILE A 139 2.24 3.80 -22.61
N GLY A 140 1.38 3.25 -21.76
CA GLY A 140 0.21 2.46 -22.16
C GLY A 140 -1.02 3.34 -22.20
#